data_AF-A0A969T3Y0-F1
#
_entry.id   AF-A0A969T3Y0-F1
#
_cell.length_a   1.000
_cell.length_b   1.000
_cell.length_c   1.000
_cell.angle_alpha   90.00
_cell.angle_beta   90.00
_cell.angle_gamma   90.00
#
_symmetry.space_group_name_H-M   'P 1'
#
loop_
_entity.id
_entity.type
_entity.pdbx_description
1 polymer ?
#
loop_
_entity_poly.entity_id
_entity_poly.type
_entity_poly.pdbx_seq_one_letter_code
_entity_poly.pdbx_strand_id
1 'polypeptide(L)' 'DCLVVETTGVADPLPIILTFLSSDLKDLTYIDSVITLVDSETFSPDHFHSQAAFSQIHNTDLILLNKTDLVTPEN' A
#
# COMPACT_ATOMS: atom_id res chain seq x y z
N ASP A 1 -14.74 -15.61 4.98
CA ASP A 1 -14.70 -14.86 3.72
C ASP A 1 -13.77 -13.66 3.85
N CYS A 2 -13.24 -13.15 2.74
CA CYS A 2 -12.32 -12.02 2.69
C CYS A 2 -12.78 -11.04 1.60
N LEU A 3 -12.65 -9.75 1.87
CA LEU A 3 -12.82 -8.67 0.90
C LEU A 3 -11.45 -8.07 0.62
N VAL A 4 -11.02 -8.09 -0.64
CA VAL A 4 -9.80 -7.42 -1.07
C VAL A 4 -10.18 -6.11 -1.73
N VAL A 5 -9.63 -5.01 -1.24
CA VAL A 5 -9.80 -3.67 -1.82
C VAL A 5 -8.51 -3.29 -2.50
N GLU A 6 -8.57 -3.09 -3.82
CA GLU A 6 -7.45 -2.55 -4.60
C GLU A 6 -7.64 -1.03 -4.75
N THR A 7 -6.55 -0.31 -4.56
CA THR A 7 -6.50 1.15 -4.71
C THR A 7 -5.76 1.47 -5.98
N THR A 8 -6.22 2.47 -6.74
CA THR A 8 -5.48 2.92 -7.92
C THR A 8 -4.05 3.32 -7.55
N GLY A 9 -3.10 3.23 -8.49
CA GLY A 9 -1.67 3.42 -8.19
C GLY A 9 -1.27 4.75 -7.52
N VAL A 10 -2.14 5.76 -7.53
CA VAL A 10 -1.92 7.07 -6.89
C VAL A 10 -2.88 7.37 -5.75
N ALA A 11 -3.75 6.43 -5.39
CA ALA A 11 -4.71 6.61 -4.30
C ALA A 11 -4.01 6.58 -2.94
N ASP A 12 -4.47 7.45 -2.04
CA ASP A 12 -4.11 7.46 -0.64
C ASP A 12 -4.92 6.38 0.10
N PRO A 13 -4.28 5.42 0.80
CA PRO A 13 -5.01 4.38 1.53
C PRO A 13 -5.73 4.91 2.78
N LEU A 14 -5.28 6.02 3.37
CA LEU A 14 -5.80 6.49 4.66
C LEU A 14 -7.31 6.81 4.64
N PRO A 15 -7.85 7.56 3.65
CA PRO A 15 -9.30 7.80 3.56
C PRO A 15 -10.12 6.51 3.43
N ILE A 16 -9.56 5.47 2.79
CA ILE A 16 -10.23 4.18 2.61
C ILE A 16 -10.27 3.45 3.96
N ILE A 17 -9.14 3.37 4.65
CA ILE A 17 -9.04 2.80 6.01
C ILE A 17 -10.05 3.48 6.94
N LEU A 18 -10.07 4.81 6.96
CA LEU A 18 -11.00 5.57 7.80
C LEU A 18 -12.46 5.27 7.48
N THR A 19 -12.81 5.09 6.20
CA THR A 19 -14.18 4.72 5.80
C THR A 19 -14.60 3.39 6.43
N PHE A 20 -13.71 2.39 6.42
CA PHE A 20 -13.98 1.09 7.04
C PHE A 20 -14.06 1.16 8.57
N LEU A 21 -13.36 2.11 9.20
CA LEU A 21 -13.36 2.28 10.67
C LEU A 21 -14.50 3.16 11.19
N SER A 22 -15.02 4.09 10.38
CA SER A 22 -15.96 5.13 10.86
C SER A 22 -17.36 5.08 10.29
N SER A 23 -17.61 4.31 9.22
CA SER A 23 -18.94 4.17 8.60
C SER A 23 -19.70 2.94 9.12
N ASP A 24 -20.90 2.69 8.58
CA ASP A 24 -21.66 1.46 8.85
C ASP A 24 -20.90 0.17 8.46
N LEU A 25 -19.82 0.29 7.66
CA LEU A 25 -18.92 -0.82 7.34
C LEU A 25 -18.17 -1.36 8.56
N LYS A 26 -17.93 -0.54 9.60
CA LYS A 26 -17.17 -0.95 10.78
C LYS A 26 -17.84 -2.10 11.55
N ASP A 27 -19.17 -2.18 11.47
CA ASP A 27 -19.95 -3.19 12.16
C ASP A 27 -20.08 -4.47 11.33
N LEU A 28 -19.68 -4.41 10.05
CA LEU A 28 -19.76 -5.51 9.09
C LEU A 28 -18.38 -6.08 8.71
N THR A 29 -17.32 -5.33 8.97
CA THR A 29 -15.97 -5.62 8.49
C THR A 29 -14.94 -5.27 9.55
N TYR A 30 -13.75 -5.84 9.42
CA TYR A 30 -12.56 -5.38 10.12
C TYR A 30 -11.42 -5.30 9.10
N ILE A 31 -10.50 -4.36 9.30
CA ILE A 31 -9.28 -4.29 8.50
C ILE A 31 -8.27 -5.27 9.11
N ASP A 32 -7.93 -6.29 8.34
CA ASP A 32 -6.91 -7.27 8.72
C ASP A 32 -5.50 -6.73 8.49
N SER A 33 -5.26 -6.21 7.28
CA SER A 33 -3.95 -5.68 6.91
C SER A 33 -4.03 -4.75 5.70
N VAL A 34 -3.11 -3.80 5.63
CA VAL A 34 -2.78 -3.00 4.45
C VAL A 34 -1.48 -3.55 3.85
N ILE A 35 -1.54 -3.91 2.58
CA ILE A 35 -0.41 -4.51 1.85
C ILE A 35 -0.04 -3.59 0.68
N THR A 36 1.24 -3.22 0.59
CA THR A 36 1.77 -2.44 -0.54
C THR A 36 2.70 -3.30 -1.38
N LEU A 37 2.39 -3.41 -2.68
CA LEU A 37 3.28 -4.01 -3.67
C LEU A 37 4.21 -2.92 -4.23
N VAL A 38 5.52 -3.11 -4.07
CA VAL A 38 6.56 -2.22 -4.57
C VAL A 38 7.34 -2.92 -5.68
N ASP A 39 7.48 -2.22 -6.80
CA ASP A 39 8.29 -2.66 -7.92
C ASP A 39 9.77 -2.39 -7.67
N SER A 40 10.54 -3.44 -7.43
CA SER A 40 11.96 -3.32 -7.09
C SER A 40 12.78 -2.70 -8.22
N GLU A 41 12.40 -2.94 -9.48
CA GLU A 41 13.14 -2.45 -10.66
C GLU A 41 13.05 -0.93 -10.78
N THR A 42 11.90 -0.36 -10.45
CA THR A 42 11.57 1.04 -10.74
C THR A 42 11.52 1.92 -9.50
N PHE A 43 11.40 1.33 -8.31
CA PHE A 43 11.36 2.09 -7.07
C PHE A 43 12.70 2.78 -6.82
N SER A 44 12.63 4.11 -6.67
CA SER A 44 13.80 4.97 -6.47
C SER A 44 13.53 5.99 -5.36
N PRO A 45 14.57 6.60 -4.75
CA PRO A 45 14.39 7.61 -3.72
C PRO A 45 13.49 8.80 -4.12
N ASP A 46 13.43 9.14 -5.42
CA ASP A 46 12.57 10.21 -5.92
C ASP A 46 11.08 9.94 -5.68
N HIS A 47 10.69 8.67 -5.55
CA HIS A 47 9.30 8.31 -5.26
C HIS A 47 8.85 8.77 -3.88
N PHE A 48 9.77 8.96 -2.92
CA PHE A 48 9.43 9.53 -1.61
C PHE A 48 9.01 11.02 -1.69
N HIS A 49 9.21 11.69 -2.83
CA HIS A 49 8.64 13.02 -3.06
C HIS A 49 7.15 12.99 -3.43
N SER A 50 6.63 11.82 -3.83
CA SER A 50 5.20 11.65 -4.06
C SER A 50 4.48 11.45 -2.73
N GLN A 51 3.53 12.34 -2.42
CA GLN A 51 2.69 12.20 -1.23
C GLN A 51 1.92 10.87 -1.24
N ALA A 52 1.47 10.41 -2.41
CA ALA A 52 0.76 9.15 -2.56
C ALA A 52 1.66 7.95 -2.22
N ALA A 53 2.87 7.90 -2.81
CA ALA A 53 3.82 6.81 -2.53
C ALA A 53 4.27 6.82 -1.07
N PHE A 54 4.51 8.00 -0.50
CA PHE A 54 4.81 8.12 0.93
C PHE A 54 3.66 7.61 1.80
N SER A 55 2.41 8.01 1.51
CA SER A 55 1.24 7.55 2.28
C SER A 55 1.04 6.04 2.16
N GLN A 56 1.22 5.47 0.97
CA GLN A 56 1.12 4.03 0.73
C GLN A 56 2.12 3.25 1.57
N ILE A 57 3.39 3.66 1.59
CA ILE A 57 4.43 3.01 2.40
C ILE A 57 4.18 3.23 3.90
N HIS A 58 3.76 4.43 4.30
CA HIS A 58 3.59 4.79 5.70
C HIS A 58 2.43 4.05 6.38
N ASN A 59 1.33 3.82 5.67
CA ASN A 59 0.12 3.19 6.20
C ASN A 59 0.06 1.68 5.95
N THR A 60 1.18 1.05 5.56
CA THR A 60 1.22 -0.38 5.23
C THR A 60 1.72 -1.21 6.40
N ASP A 61 1.17 -2.40 6.57
CA ASP A 61 1.65 -3.39 7.53
C ASP A 61 2.67 -4.33 6.89
N LEU A 62 2.52 -4.62 5.59
CA LEU A 62 3.38 -5.51 4.82
C LEU A 62 3.76 -4.88 3.47
N ILE A 63 5.06 -4.78 3.21
CA ILE A 63 5.60 -4.45 1.89
C ILE A 63 5.97 -5.73 1.16
N LEU A 64 5.41 -5.92 -0.03
CA LEU A 64 5.79 -6.99 -0.96
C LEU A 64 6.65 -6.40 -2.07
N LEU A 65 7.87 -6.87 -2.20
CA LEU A 65 8.77 -6.49 -3.31
C LEU A 65 8.58 -7.46 -4.47
N ASN A 66 8.17 -6.97 -5.64
CA ASN A 66 8.19 -7.77 -6.87
C ASN A 66 9.33 -7.35 -7.80
N LYS A 67 9.56 -8.14 -8.86
CA LYS A 67 10.67 -7.97 -9.82
C LYS A 67 12.06 -7.92 -9.19
N THR A 68 12.25 -8.62 -8.07
CA THR A 68 13.55 -8.66 -7.37
C THR A 68 14.65 -9.33 -8.19
N ASP A 69 14.28 -10.09 -9.23
CA ASP A 69 15.19 -10.68 -10.21
C ASP A 69 15.81 -9.66 -11.19
N LEU A 70 15.20 -8.48 -11.35
CA LEU A 70 15.67 -7.42 -12.24
C LEU A 70 16.61 -6.42 -11.56
N VAL A 71 16.74 -6.49 -10.23
CA VAL A 71 17.66 -5.65 -9.47
C VAL A 71 18.95 -6.40 -9.14
N THR A 72 20.08 -5.71 -9.30
CA THR A 72 21.36 -6.21 -8.80
C THR A 72 21.60 -5.62 -7.41
N PRO A 73 22.09 -6.41 -6.44
CA PRO A 73 22.50 -5.86 -5.15
C PRO A 73 23.54 -4.76 -5.38
N GLU A 74 23.33 -3.59 -4.78
CA GLU A 74 24.38 -2.58 -4.71
C GLU A 74 25.53 -3.14 -3.86
N ASN A 75 26.75 -3.13 -4.42
CA ASN A 75 27.98 -3.52 -3.72
C ASN A 75 28.55 -2.34 -2.93
#